data_AF-A0A8S3BJA5-F1
#
_entry.id   AF-A0A8S3BJA5-F1
#
_cell.length_a   1.000
_cell.length_b   1.000
_cell.length_c   1.000
_cell.angle_alpha   90.00
_cell.angle_beta   90.00
_cell.angle_gamma   90.00
#
_symmetry.space_group_name_H-M   'P 1'
#
loop_
_entity.id
_entity.type
_entity.pdbx_description
1 polymer ?
#
loop_
_entity_poly.entity_id
_entity_poly.type
_entity_poly.pdbx_seq_one_letter_code
_entity_poly.pdbx_strand_id
1 'polypeptide(L)'
;SAQCDEFIHPEYLSRFYYVLQQGLRFYSGDEQRSQAIIESILLHSEDIFRINLRGINILIPLYLEPIEYYLNIDIQSYMSNNLGLTKGANSASIIRDRFIRIRLKSIQILMSIVSLPFHYEHLEQHLFEDYLEKSHDVQTTIKKTFSDYRLKIVPLLLTALQTEQDVVNAQYLFGTIRLACSLAAHHERQQGQTDADSHQDHAAQYLRHAVLSICEKGTNDSQLFLAALDTLISIVTDPICKLPIEVWKNVLKRLCTFIDTQLHRSPKDHTREMHSTCVATYNTLITLIIERPTLLDDYENLFKLCEIIELGISGEKAQSSDGLMFKKDKEFHPASQRVAEAAEYLMFVLFEHKAVLHLKNDICRNGLDESTFENLMGSSSFKYFAVNGNTLFAMNELPINLNNGLPAVILLCRGLFGKSVWTLNFRHDPISNPSTQLNK
;
A
#
# COMPACT_ATOMS: atom_id res chain seq x y z
N SER A 1 -17.68 10.49 -26.63
CA SER A 1 -16.48 10.82 -27.42
C SER A 1 -16.91 10.84 -28.88
N ALA A 2 -16.83 12.00 -29.53
CA ALA A 2 -17.08 12.08 -30.97
C ALA A 2 -16.04 11.20 -31.68
N GLN A 3 -16.49 10.15 -32.38
CA GLN A 3 -15.67 9.45 -33.36
C GLN A 3 -15.38 10.45 -34.48
N CYS A 4 -14.19 11.03 -34.49
CA CYS A 4 -13.65 11.57 -35.72
C CYS A 4 -13.30 10.37 -36.60
N ASP A 5 -14.28 9.87 -37.36
CA ASP A 5 -14.05 8.93 -38.47
C ASP A 5 -13.41 9.69 -39.66
N GLU A 6 -12.31 10.41 -39.40
CA GLU A 6 -11.48 10.93 -40.47
C GLU A 6 -10.71 9.77 -41.07
N PHE A 7 -10.98 9.47 -42.34
CA PHE A 7 -10.27 8.42 -43.06
C PHE A 7 -8.83 8.88 -43.33
N ILE A 8 -7.90 8.47 -42.47
CA ILE A 8 -6.47 8.74 -42.66
C ILE A 8 -5.95 7.83 -43.78
N HIS A 9 -5.47 8.43 -44.87
CA HIS A 9 -4.85 7.66 -45.95
C HIS A 9 -3.59 6.93 -45.45
N PRO A 10 -3.38 5.65 -45.85
CA PRO A 10 -2.22 4.86 -45.43
C PRO A 10 -0.87 5.52 -45.75
N GLU A 11 -0.80 6.32 -46.81
CA GLU A 11 0.41 7.06 -47.23
C GLU A 11 0.82 8.14 -46.23
N TYR A 12 -0.15 8.82 -45.60
CA TYR A 12 0.16 9.79 -44.55
C TYR A 12 0.64 9.09 -43.29
N LEU A 13 0.02 7.95 -42.97
CA LEU A 13 0.40 7.15 -41.81
C LEU A 13 1.81 6.56 -41.97
N SER A 14 2.15 6.06 -43.16
CA SER A 14 3.48 5.51 -43.43
C SER A 14 4.57 6.59 -43.36
N ARG A 15 4.32 7.77 -43.93
CA ARG A 15 5.24 8.92 -43.83
C ARG A 15 5.40 9.38 -42.39
N PHE A 16 4.31 9.45 -41.64
CA PHE A 16 4.32 9.81 -40.23
C PHE A 16 5.16 8.83 -39.40
N TYR A 17 4.94 7.52 -39.56
CA TYR A 17 5.72 6.49 -38.86
C TYR A 17 7.19 6.49 -39.27
N TYR A 18 7.48 6.71 -40.55
CA TYR A 18 8.86 6.86 -41.03
C TYR A 18 9.56 8.06 -40.39
N VAL A 19 8.89 9.22 -40.29
CA VAL A 19 9.45 10.40 -39.62
C VAL A 19 9.72 10.14 -38.15
N LEU A 20 8.79 9.48 -37.43
CA LEU A 20 9.00 9.12 -36.03
C LEU A 20 10.17 8.15 -35.87
N GLN A 21 10.29 7.16 -36.75
CA GLN A 21 11.42 6.23 -36.72
C GLN A 21 12.75 6.95 -36.93
N GLN A 22 12.84 7.81 -37.94
CA GLN A 22 14.06 8.58 -38.17
C GLN A 22 14.35 9.52 -37.00
N GLY A 23 13.33 10.08 -36.35
CA GLY A 23 13.52 10.98 -35.21
C GLY A 23 13.89 10.30 -33.89
N LEU A 24 13.46 9.06 -33.66
CA LEU A 24 13.70 8.32 -32.42
C LEU A 24 15.03 7.55 -32.41
N ARG A 25 15.70 7.40 -33.56
CA ARG A 25 17.02 6.76 -33.65
C ARG A 25 18.10 7.67 -33.06
N PHE A 26 18.91 7.13 -32.15
CA PHE A 26 20.12 7.79 -31.67
C PHE A 26 21.18 7.80 -32.78
N TYR A 27 21.43 8.95 -33.40
CA TYR A 27 22.47 9.07 -34.42
C TYR A 27 23.84 9.34 -33.79
N SER A 28 24.81 8.47 -34.10
CA SER A 28 26.21 8.57 -33.66
C SER A 28 26.99 9.78 -34.24
N GLY A 29 26.43 10.51 -35.20
CA GLY A 29 27.11 11.63 -35.88
C GLY A 29 26.73 13.04 -35.39
N ASP A 30 25.61 13.20 -34.69
CA ASP A 30 25.11 14.49 -34.19
C ASP A 30 24.22 14.29 -32.96
N GLU A 31 24.85 13.84 -31.87
CA GLU A 31 24.18 13.46 -30.61
C GLU A 31 23.26 14.57 -30.09
N GLN A 32 23.64 15.84 -30.24
CA GLN A 32 22.88 16.98 -29.74
C GLN A 32 21.59 17.24 -30.53
N ARG A 33 21.65 17.22 -31.87
CA ARG A 33 20.43 17.36 -32.68
C ARG A 33 19.52 16.14 -32.53
N SER A 34 20.12 14.95 -32.47
CA SER A 34 19.40 13.71 -32.20
C SER A 34 18.64 13.81 -30.87
N GLN A 35 19.29 14.29 -29.82
CA GLN A 35 18.67 14.44 -28.50
C GLN A 35 17.50 15.44 -28.52
N ALA A 36 17.67 16.62 -29.11
CA ALA A 36 16.60 17.62 -29.17
C ALA A 36 15.34 17.12 -29.92
N ILE A 37 15.52 16.35 -30.99
CA ILE A 37 14.41 15.74 -31.73
C ILE A 37 13.70 14.70 -30.88
N ILE A 38 14.45 13.80 -30.23
CA ILE A 38 13.88 12.78 -29.33
C ILE A 38 13.09 13.44 -28.19
N GLU A 39 13.65 14.46 -27.53
CA GLU A 39 12.96 15.22 -26.48
C GLU A 39 11.65 15.81 -26.98
N SER A 40 11.66 16.42 -28.17
CA SER A 40 10.47 17.01 -28.77
C SER A 40 9.41 15.96 -29.07
N ILE A 41 9.80 14.79 -29.61
CA ILE A 41 8.89 13.69 -29.86
C ILE A 41 8.26 13.22 -28.54
N LEU A 42 9.06 12.90 -27.53
CA LEU A 42 8.54 12.43 -26.22
C LEU A 42 7.63 13.46 -25.56
N LEU A 43 7.98 14.75 -25.60
CA LEU A 43 7.18 15.83 -25.01
C LEU A 43 5.80 16.01 -25.64
N HIS A 44 5.65 15.65 -26.93
CA HIS A 44 4.44 15.92 -27.71
C HIS A 44 3.70 14.65 -28.17
N SER A 45 4.05 13.47 -27.63
CA SER A 45 3.45 12.18 -28.04
C SER A 45 2.83 11.39 -26.87
N GLU A 46 2.34 12.08 -25.83
CA GLU A 46 1.80 11.45 -24.62
C GLU A 46 0.64 10.47 -24.87
N ASP A 47 -0.21 10.77 -25.87
CA ASP A 47 -1.39 9.97 -26.22
C ASP A 47 -1.18 9.14 -27.50
N ILE A 48 0.05 9.01 -28.02
CA ILE A 48 0.31 8.42 -29.33
C ILE A 48 -0.24 6.99 -29.47
N PHE A 49 -0.14 6.18 -28.40
CA PHE A 49 -0.68 4.82 -28.37
C PHE A 49 -2.15 4.75 -27.93
N ARG A 50 -2.77 5.88 -27.56
CA ARG A 50 -4.20 5.97 -27.21
C ARG A 50 -5.10 6.36 -28.38
N ILE A 51 -4.52 6.90 -29.47
CA ILE A 51 -5.25 7.39 -30.65
C ILE A 51 -5.74 6.24 -31.57
N ASN A 52 -5.44 4.98 -31.24
CA ASN A 52 -5.86 3.78 -32.00
C ASN A 52 -5.46 3.84 -33.50
N LEU A 53 -4.27 4.35 -33.79
CA LEU A 53 -3.73 4.40 -35.15
C LEU A 53 -3.35 2.98 -35.63
N ARG A 54 -3.67 2.66 -36.89
CA ARG A 54 -3.42 1.33 -37.46
C ARG A 54 -1.93 1.00 -37.50
N GLY A 55 -1.53 -0.07 -36.81
CA GLY A 55 -0.14 -0.52 -36.82
C GLY A 55 0.79 0.27 -35.92
N ILE A 56 0.28 1.17 -35.07
CA ILE A 56 1.12 2.02 -34.18
C ILE A 56 2.08 1.23 -33.28
N ASN A 57 1.72 -0.01 -32.94
CA ASN A 57 2.50 -0.88 -32.06
C ASN A 57 3.92 -1.17 -32.58
N ILE A 58 4.17 -1.03 -33.88
CA ILE A 58 5.51 -1.17 -34.48
C ILE A 58 6.52 -0.13 -33.95
N LEU A 59 6.02 1.00 -33.42
CA LEU A 59 6.86 2.06 -32.85
C LEU A 59 7.22 1.82 -31.38
N ILE A 60 6.58 0.87 -30.69
CA ILE A 60 6.83 0.61 -29.26
C ILE A 60 8.32 0.42 -28.97
N PRO A 61 9.09 -0.41 -29.70
CA PRO A 61 10.51 -0.60 -29.43
C PRO A 61 11.32 0.69 -29.56
N LEU A 62 11.01 1.50 -30.58
CA LEU A 62 11.67 2.77 -30.86
C LEU A 62 11.41 3.82 -29.78
N TYR A 63 10.26 3.75 -29.10
CA TYR A 63 9.95 4.61 -27.96
C TYR A 63 10.60 4.11 -26.67
N LEU A 64 10.70 2.80 -26.47
CA LEU A 64 11.23 2.23 -25.23
C LEU A 64 12.70 2.59 -25.01
N GLU A 65 13.53 2.62 -26.07
CA GLU A 65 14.96 2.95 -25.97
C GLU A 65 15.20 4.37 -25.41
N PRO A 66 14.64 5.45 -26.00
CA PRO A 66 14.70 6.79 -25.43
C PRO A 66 14.09 6.90 -24.03
N ILE A 67 12.94 6.26 -23.80
CA ILE A 67 12.27 6.30 -22.50
C ILE A 67 13.16 5.70 -21.43
N GLU A 68 13.80 4.56 -21.71
CA GLU A 68 14.77 3.91 -20.82
C GLU A 68 15.94 4.85 -20.50
N TYR A 69 16.50 5.52 -21.51
CA TYR A 69 17.56 6.51 -21.31
C TYR A 69 17.14 7.65 -20.37
N TYR A 70 15.99 8.30 -20.61
CA TYR A 70 15.55 9.46 -19.81
C TYR A 70 15.06 9.10 -18.41
N LEU A 71 14.56 7.88 -18.20
CA LEU A 71 14.18 7.41 -16.87
C LEU A 71 15.39 6.99 -16.02
N ASN A 72 16.48 6.56 -16.64
CA ASN A 72 17.70 6.11 -15.95
C ASN A 72 18.76 7.21 -15.77
N ILE A 73 18.81 8.22 -16.63
CA ILE A 73 19.76 9.33 -16.49
C ILE A 73 19.43 10.15 -15.24
N ASP A 74 20.47 10.51 -14.47
CA ASP A 74 20.31 11.39 -13.32
C ASP A 74 20.23 12.86 -13.75
N ILE A 75 19.66 13.69 -12.87
CA ILE A 75 19.50 15.13 -13.15
C ILE A 75 20.85 15.82 -13.36
N GLN A 76 21.91 15.36 -12.69
CA GLN A 76 23.23 15.99 -12.79
C GLN A 76 23.85 15.79 -14.18
N SER A 77 23.83 14.55 -14.70
CA SER A 77 24.32 14.23 -16.04
C SER A 77 23.45 14.87 -17.12
N TYR A 78 22.12 14.91 -16.92
CA TYR A 78 21.24 15.61 -17.86
C TYR A 78 21.56 17.10 -17.93
N MET A 79 21.79 17.74 -16.77
CA MET A 79 22.11 19.15 -16.69
C MET A 79 23.48 19.45 -17.31
N SER A 80 24.52 18.63 -17.08
CA SER A 80 25.84 18.85 -17.68
C SER A 80 25.80 18.78 -19.20
N ASN A 81 24.98 17.89 -19.76
CA ASN A 81 24.85 17.74 -21.21
C ASN A 81 24.09 18.91 -21.86
N ASN A 82 23.26 19.63 -21.09
CA ASN A 82 22.37 20.68 -21.61
C ASN A 82 22.70 22.11 -21.17
N LEU A 83 23.57 22.31 -20.16
CA LEU A 83 23.87 23.64 -19.61
C LEU A 83 24.56 24.56 -20.62
N GLY A 84 25.32 24.01 -21.57
CA GLY A 84 26.00 24.77 -22.63
C GLY A 84 25.07 25.36 -23.70
N LEU A 85 23.79 24.94 -23.73
CA LEU A 85 22.85 25.24 -24.81
C LEU A 85 21.94 26.44 -24.54
N THR A 86 21.80 26.87 -23.28
CA THR A 86 20.89 27.96 -22.90
C THR A 86 21.68 29.10 -22.25
N LYS A 87 21.73 30.26 -22.92
CA LYS A 87 22.36 31.47 -22.37
C LYS A 87 21.30 32.31 -21.65
N GLY A 88 21.43 32.49 -20.33
CA GLY A 88 20.53 33.33 -19.54
C GLY A 88 20.54 33.03 -18.05
N ALA A 89 20.10 33.99 -17.23
CA ALA A 89 20.07 33.87 -15.77
C ALA A 89 19.17 32.72 -15.26
N ASN A 90 18.22 32.24 -16.08
CA ASN A 90 17.23 31.21 -15.71
C ASN A 90 17.45 29.85 -16.40
N SER A 91 18.55 29.69 -17.15
CA SER A 91 18.84 28.50 -17.96
C SER A 91 18.74 27.18 -17.19
N ALA A 92 19.28 27.14 -15.97
CA ALA A 92 19.27 25.94 -15.13
C ALA A 92 17.86 25.50 -14.69
N SER A 93 16.97 26.46 -14.41
CA SER A 93 15.58 26.17 -14.02
C SER A 93 14.78 25.61 -15.20
N ILE A 94 14.97 26.19 -16.38
CA ILE A 94 14.29 25.77 -17.61
C ILE A 94 14.71 24.34 -18.00
N ILE A 95 16.01 24.02 -17.91
CA ILE A 95 16.51 22.66 -18.20
C ILE A 95 15.93 21.66 -17.19
N ARG A 96 15.88 22.02 -15.90
CA ARG A 96 15.26 21.16 -14.87
C ARG A 96 13.77 20.92 -15.12
N ASP A 97 13.00 21.96 -15.42
CA ASP A 97 11.57 21.81 -15.74
C ASP A 97 11.37 20.92 -16.98
N ARG A 98 12.20 21.11 -18.01
CA ARG A 98 12.20 20.25 -19.20
C ARG A 98 12.48 18.79 -18.85
N PHE A 99 13.51 18.53 -18.03
CA PHE A 99 13.86 17.18 -17.58
C PHE A 99 12.67 16.48 -16.90
N ILE A 100 12.05 17.17 -15.94
CA ILE A 100 10.89 16.66 -15.19
C ILE A 100 9.75 16.34 -16.15
N ARG A 101 9.47 17.22 -17.12
CA ARG A 101 8.41 17.02 -18.12
C ARG A 101 8.69 15.85 -19.06
N ILE A 102 9.93 15.66 -19.53
CA ILE A 102 10.29 14.52 -20.38
C ILE A 102 10.03 13.22 -19.64
N ARG A 103 10.46 13.14 -18.37
CA ARG A 103 10.18 11.98 -17.51
C ARG A 103 8.69 11.74 -17.35
N LEU A 104 7.91 12.80 -17.04
CA LEU A 104 6.45 12.72 -16.95
C LEU A 104 5.83 12.13 -18.21
N LYS A 105 6.16 12.67 -19.38
CA LYS A 105 5.60 12.22 -20.66
C LYS A 105 6.02 10.78 -20.98
N SER A 106 7.26 10.43 -20.66
CA SER A 106 7.75 9.05 -20.79
C SER A 106 6.94 8.08 -19.93
N ILE A 107 6.63 8.44 -18.68
CA ILE A 107 5.78 7.64 -17.78
C ILE A 107 4.34 7.54 -18.32
N GLN A 108 3.78 8.62 -18.86
CA GLN A 108 2.44 8.62 -19.46
C GLN A 108 2.36 7.74 -20.71
N ILE A 109 3.41 7.74 -21.54
CA ILE A 109 3.55 6.82 -22.68
C ILE A 109 3.64 5.38 -22.17
N LEU A 110 4.48 5.07 -21.18
CA LEU A 110 4.54 3.74 -20.58
C LEU A 110 3.19 3.28 -20.03
N MET A 111 2.46 4.18 -19.36
CA MET A 111 1.11 3.91 -18.87
C MET A 111 0.13 3.54 -19.99
N SER A 112 0.29 4.12 -21.19
CA SER A 112 -0.56 3.78 -22.34
C SER A 112 -0.28 2.40 -22.95
N ILE A 113 0.93 1.86 -22.74
CA ILE A 113 1.36 0.58 -23.35
C ILE A 113 1.50 -0.57 -22.35
N VAL A 114 1.48 -0.30 -21.03
CA VAL A 114 1.71 -1.30 -19.98
C VAL A 114 0.74 -2.49 -20.02
N SER A 115 -0.46 -2.30 -20.57
CA SER A 115 -1.47 -3.35 -20.73
C SER A 115 -1.26 -4.26 -21.94
N LEU A 116 -0.55 -3.79 -22.97
CA LEU A 116 -0.40 -4.52 -24.22
C LEU A 116 0.29 -5.88 -24.05
N PRO A 117 1.39 -6.01 -23.26
CA PRO A 117 2.03 -7.31 -23.02
C PRO A 117 1.12 -8.35 -22.38
N PHE A 118 0.13 -7.93 -21.58
CA PHE A 118 -0.80 -8.83 -20.91
C PHE A 118 -1.97 -9.26 -21.79
N HIS A 119 -2.38 -8.44 -22.77
CA HIS A 119 -3.49 -8.74 -23.66
C HIS A 119 -3.08 -9.43 -24.97
N TYR A 120 -1.87 -9.16 -25.45
CA TYR A 120 -1.40 -9.62 -26.76
C TYR A 120 -0.17 -10.53 -26.68
N GLU A 121 -0.02 -11.28 -25.58
CA GLU A 121 1.15 -12.10 -25.23
C GLU A 121 1.78 -12.85 -26.43
N HIS A 122 0.96 -13.57 -27.19
CA HIS A 122 1.40 -14.41 -28.31
C HIS A 122 1.45 -13.69 -29.66
N LEU A 123 1.08 -12.40 -29.72
CA LEU A 123 1.13 -11.65 -30.97
C LEU A 123 2.60 -11.37 -31.31
N GLU A 124 3.04 -11.91 -32.44
CA GLU A 124 4.34 -11.58 -33.01
C GLU A 124 4.35 -10.09 -33.38
N GLN A 125 5.37 -9.37 -32.90
CA GLN A 125 5.63 -8.03 -33.40
C GLN A 125 6.61 -8.12 -34.56
N HIS A 126 6.16 -7.70 -35.74
CA HIS A 126 7.07 -7.39 -36.82
C HIS A 126 7.77 -6.06 -36.51
N LEU A 127 9.10 -6.09 -36.44
CA LEU A 127 9.89 -4.90 -36.17
C LEU A 127 9.89 -4.01 -37.41
N PHE A 128 9.90 -2.68 -37.23
CA PHE A 128 9.98 -1.75 -38.36
C PHE A 128 11.27 -1.94 -39.20
N GLU A 129 12.32 -2.47 -38.57
CA GLU A 129 13.60 -2.82 -39.21
C GLU A 129 13.43 -3.88 -40.31
N ASP A 130 12.52 -4.85 -40.10
CA ASP A 130 12.21 -5.90 -41.08
C ASP A 130 11.61 -5.35 -42.38
N TYR A 131 11.02 -4.15 -42.35
CA TYR A 131 10.35 -3.54 -43.49
C TYR A 131 11.24 -2.60 -44.32
N LEU A 132 12.33 -2.09 -43.76
CA LEU A 132 13.24 -1.17 -44.45
C LEU A 132 14.57 -1.81 -44.83
N GLU A 133 15.06 -2.75 -44.03
CA GLU A 133 16.27 -3.50 -44.35
C GLU A 133 15.90 -4.66 -45.28
N LYS A 134 15.87 -4.39 -46.58
CA LYS A 134 16.10 -5.44 -47.60
C LYS A 134 17.58 -5.88 -47.57
N SER A 135 18.08 -6.31 -46.41
CA SER A 135 19.40 -6.93 -46.29
C SER A 135 19.21 -8.45 -46.46
N HIS A 136 20.02 -9.04 -47.33
CA HIS A 136 19.89 -10.41 -47.83
C HIS A 136 20.20 -11.52 -46.81
N ASP A 137 20.34 -11.22 -45.52
CA ASP A 137 20.68 -12.20 -44.48
C ASP A 137 19.46 -12.51 -43.59
N VAL A 138 18.55 -13.33 -44.12
CA VAL A 138 17.32 -13.82 -43.47
C VAL A 138 17.60 -14.86 -42.35
N GLN A 139 18.77 -14.83 -41.72
CA GLN A 139 19.11 -15.82 -40.71
C GLN A 139 19.22 -15.14 -39.34
N THR A 140 18.15 -15.29 -38.56
CA THR A 140 17.95 -14.89 -37.15
C THR A 140 17.21 -13.56 -36.89
N THR A 141 16.11 -13.29 -37.58
CA THR A 141 15.10 -12.37 -37.03
C THR A 141 14.50 -13.04 -35.79
N ILE A 142 15.03 -12.72 -34.60
CA ILE A 142 14.47 -13.16 -33.33
C ILE A 142 13.03 -12.66 -33.29
N LYS A 143 12.07 -13.58 -33.42
CA LYS A 143 10.64 -13.28 -33.30
C LYS A 143 10.38 -12.74 -31.90
N LYS A 144 10.26 -11.41 -31.78
CA LYS A 144 9.87 -10.77 -30.52
C LYS A 144 8.36 -10.80 -30.39
N THR A 145 7.88 -11.23 -29.24
CA THR A 145 6.47 -11.21 -28.90
C THR A 145 6.19 -10.04 -27.97
N PHE A 146 4.92 -9.67 -27.81
CA PHE A 146 4.56 -8.63 -26.85
C PHE A 146 4.97 -8.98 -25.41
N SER A 147 5.06 -10.27 -25.08
CA SER A 147 5.56 -10.78 -23.80
C SER A 147 6.95 -10.27 -23.44
N ASP A 148 7.81 -10.09 -24.43
CA ASP A 148 9.20 -9.65 -24.21
C ASP A 148 9.25 -8.22 -23.68
N TYR A 149 8.26 -7.38 -24.02
CA TYR A 149 8.15 -6.03 -23.45
C TYR A 149 7.67 -6.04 -22.01
N ARG A 150 7.00 -7.10 -21.52
CA ARG A 150 6.66 -7.24 -20.10
C ARG A 150 7.92 -7.20 -19.24
N LEU A 151 8.94 -7.94 -19.67
CA LEU A 151 10.24 -8.01 -18.99
C LEU A 151 11.07 -6.72 -19.09
N LYS A 152 10.65 -5.76 -19.91
CA LYS A 152 11.30 -4.43 -20.02
C LYS A 152 10.53 -3.34 -19.29
N ILE A 153 9.22 -3.23 -19.55
CA ILE A 153 8.38 -2.13 -19.07
C ILE A 153 8.27 -2.14 -17.54
N VAL A 154 7.98 -3.30 -16.95
CA VAL A 154 7.73 -3.36 -15.49
C VAL A 154 8.99 -3.09 -14.68
N PRO A 155 10.15 -3.70 -14.98
CA PRO A 155 11.40 -3.34 -14.31
C PRO A 155 11.77 -1.88 -14.49
N LEU A 156 11.58 -1.31 -15.69
CA LEU A 156 11.85 0.10 -15.95
C LEU A 156 11.00 1.02 -15.06
N LEU A 157 9.71 0.72 -14.89
CA LEU A 157 8.82 1.47 -13.98
C LEU A 157 9.28 1.38 -12.52
N LEU A 158 9.71 0.18 -12.07
CA LEU A 158 10.20 -0.04 -10.71
C LEU A 158 11.50 0.73 -10.45
N THR A 159 12.46 0.67 -11.38
CA THR A 159 13.72 1.43 -11.30
C THR A 159 13.46 2.94 -11.33
N ALA A 160 12.55 3.40 -12.20
CA ALA A 160 12.16 4.81 -12.25
C ALA A 160 11.56 5.28 -10.93
N LEU A 161 10.74 4.46 -10.26
CA LEU A 161 10.14 4.81 -8.97
C LEU A 161 11.19 5.04 -7.86
N GLN A 162 12.27 4.26 -7.87
CA GLN A 162 13.35 4.38 -6.89
C GLN A 162 14.15 5.68 -7.05
N THR A 163 14.36 6.14 -8.28
CA THR A 163 15.17 7.33 -8.56
C THR A 163 14.35 8.62 -8.64
N GLU A 164 13.04 8.52 -8.87
CA GLU A 164 12.16 9.68 -9.12
C GLU A 164 12.09 10.63 -7.92
N GLN A 165 12.32 11.91 -8.17
CA GLN A 165 12.30 12.97 -7.14
C GLN A 165 11.05 13.84 -7.25
N ASP A 166 10.44 13.93 -8.43
CA ASP A 166 9.23 14.74 -8.63
C ASP A 166 7.98 14.01 -8.11
N VAL A 167 7.14 14.75 -7.38
CA VAL A 167 5.94 14.21 -6.73
C VAL A 167 4.91 13.76 -7.75
N VAL A 168 4.69 14.54 -8.80
CA VAL A 168 3.70 14.23 -9.84
C VAL A 168 4.15 12.99 -10.61
N ASN A 169 5.41 12.95 -11.04
CA ASN A 169 5.97 11.77 -11.73
C ASN A 169 5.84 10.51 -10.87
N ALA A 170 6.16 10.60 -9.58
CA ALA A 170 6.06 9.45 -8.68
C ALA A 170 4.61 9.00 -8.47
N GLN A 171 3.63 9.91 -8.42
CA GLN A 171 2.20 9.56 -8.40
C GLN A 171 1.77 8.80 -9.67
N TYR A 172 2.20 9.26 -10.85
CA TYR A 172 1.93 8.55 -12.11
C TYR A 172 2.61 7.16 -12.13
N LEU A 173 3.82 7.04 -11.59
CA LEU A 173 4.51 5.76 -11.44
C LEU A 173 3.74 4.81 -10.53
N PHE A 174 3.27 5.27 -9.36
CA PHE A 174 2.44 4.45 -8.46
C PHE A 174 1.17 3.93 -9.16
N GLY A 175 0.45 4.81 -9.86
CA GLY A 175 -0.73 4.42 -10.61
C GLY A 175 -0.44 3.41 -11.72
N THR A 176 0.67 3.59 -12.45
CA THR A 176 1.08 2.69 -13.53
C THR A 176 1.52 1.32 -13.01
N ILE A 177 2.32 1.30 -11.94
CA ILE A 177 2.78 0.06 -11.30
C ILE A 177 1.60 -0.72 -10.73
N ARG A 178 0.64 -0.02 -10.10
CA ARG A 178 -0.61 -0.64 -9.63
C ARG A 178 -1.36 -1.31 -10.78
N LEU A 179 -1.52 -0.62 -11.90
CA LEU A 179 -2.16 -1.18 -13.09
C LEU A 179 -1.41 -2.42 -13.59
N ALA A 180 -0.08 -2.35 -13.70
CA ALA A 180 0.77 -3.46 -14.11
C ALA A 180 0.61 -4.68 -13.18
N CYS A 181 0.59 -4.44 -11.87
CA CYS A 181 0.40 -5.49 -10.88
C CYS A 181 -0.98 -6.16 -10.99
N SER A 182 -2.05 -5.37 -11.14
CA SER A 182 -3.41 -5.90 -11.32
C SER A 182 -3.51 -6.74 -12.61
N LEU A 183 -2.95 -6.25 -13.71
CA LEU A 183 -2.90 -6.98 -14.99
C LEU A 183 -2.13 -8.30 -14.88
N ALA A 184 -0.97 -8.29 -14.23
CA ALA A 184 -0.17 -9.49 -14.01
C ALA A 184 -0.93 -10.53 -13.18
N ALA A 185 -1.59 -10.08 -12.11
CA ALA A 185 -2.36 -10.94 -11.24
C ALA A 185 -3.61 -11.53 -11.97
N HIS A 186 -4.26 -10.74 -12.82
CA HIS A 186 -5.34 -11.23 -13.70
C HIS A 186 -4.86 -12.25 -14.72
N HIS A 187 -3.69 -12.03 -15.31
CA HIS A 187 -3.05 -12.90 -16.29
C HIS A 187 -2.70 -14.27 -15.68
N GLU A 188 -2.10 -14.30 -14.50
CA GLU A 188 -1.80 -15.54 -13.77
C GLU A 188 -3.06 -16.36 -13.45
N ARG A 189 -4.19 -15.70 -13.12
CA ARG A 189 -5.47 -16.41 -12.92
C ARG A 189 -6.02 -17.06 -14.19
N GLN A 190 -5.82 -16.44 -15.35
CA GLN A 190 -6.25 -17.00 -16.63
C GLN A 190 -5.38 -18.20 -17.04
N GLN A 191 -4.09 -18.19 -16.70
CA GLN A 191 -3.15 -19.28 -16.98
C GLN A 191 -3.18 -20.40 -15.92
N GLY A 192 -3.66 -20.12 -14.71
CA GLY A 192 -3.71 -21.02 -13.55
C GLY A 192 -4.69 -22.21 -13.62
N GLN A 193 -4.96 -22.74 -14.82
CA GLN A 193 -5.64 -24.02 -15.01
C GLN A 193 -4.80 -25.07 -15.76
N THR A 194 -3.59 -24.77 -16.25
CA THR A 194 -2.87 -25.75 -17.11
C THR A 194 -1.54 -26.30 -16.62
N ASP A 195 -0.62 -25.60 -15.93
CA ASP A 195 0.69 -26.23 -15.63
C ASP A 195 1.33 -25.79 -14.31
N ALA A 196 1.74 -26.78 -13.50
CA ALA A 196 2.08 -26.63 -12.09
C ALA A 196 3.56 -26.41 -11.76
N ASP A 197 4.49 -26.39 -12.73
CA ASP A 197 5.93 -26.57 -12.38
C ASP A 197 6.96 -25.64 -13.04
N SER A 198 6.59 -24.51 -13.67
CA SER A 198 7.63 -23.57 -14.18
C SER A 198 7.32 -22.07 -14.22
N HIS A 199 6.22 -21.59 -13.64
CA HIS A 199 5.91 -20.16 -13.71
C HIS A 199 6.65 -19.38 -12.61
N GLN A 200 7.73 -18.69 -12.99
CA GLN A 200 8.22 -17.53 -12.26
C GLN A 200 7.01 -16.63 -11.94
N ASP A 201 6.78 -16.38 -10.66
CA ASP A 201 5.66 -15.63 -10.11
C ASP A 201 5.88 -14.13 -10.38
N HIS A 202 5.81 -13.73 -11.64
CA HIS A 202 6.19 -12.41 -12.12
C HIS A 202 5.31 -11.34 -11.44
N ALA A 203 3.99 -11.58 -11.28
CA ALA A 203 3.11 -10.65 -10.59
C ALA A 203 3.50 -10.49 -9.13
N ALA A 204 3.71 -11.60 -8.40
CA ALA A 204 4.12 -11.54 -7.01
C ALA A 204 5.49 -10.86 -6.83
N GLN A 205 6.42 -11.07 -7.76
CA GLN A 205 7.71 -10.39 -7.75
C GLN A 205 7.56 -8.88 -7.98
N TYR A 206 6.78 -8.46 -8.99
CA TYR A 206 6.51 -7.04 -9.25
C TYR A 206 5.80 -6.36 -8.09
N LEU A 207 4.78 -7.02 -7.54
CA LEU A 207 4.05 -6.58 -6.36
C LEU A 207 4.98 -6.44 -5.14
N ARG A 208 5.87 -7.42 -4.90
CA ARG A 208 6.85 -7.36 -3.82
C ARG A 208 7.79 -6.16 -4.00
N HIS A 209 8.34 -5.96 -5.19
CA HIS A 209 9.22 -4.82 -5.46
C HIS A 209 8.49 -3.48 -5.35
N ALA A 210 7.24 -3.38 -5.81
CA ALA A 210 6.42 -2.19 -5.69
C ALA A 210 6.16 -1.82 -4.23
N VAL A 211 5.70 -2.80 -3.43
CA VAL A 211 5.42 -2.62 -2.00
C VAL A 211 6.68 -2.24 -1.22
N LEU A 212 7.81 -2.90 -1.49
CA LEU A 212 9.09 -2.58 -0.85
C LEU A 212 9.59 -1.19 -1.26
N SER A 213 9.50 -0.82 -2.54
CA SER A 213 9.92 0.51 -3.01
C SER A 213 9.05 1.62 -2.41
N ILE A 214 7.74 1.41 -2.29
CA ILE A 214 6.82 2.31 -1.57
C ILE A 214 7.28 2.50 -0.11
N CYS A 215 7.63 1.40 0.55
CA CYS A 215 8.05 1.40 1.96
C CYS A 215 9.44 2.06 2.17
N GLU A 216 10.38 1.80 1.25
CA GLU A 216 11.76 2.31 1.30
C GLU A 216 11.81 3.81 1.04
N LYS A 217 11.03 4.30 0.06
CA LYS A 217 11.04 5.71 -0.35
C LYS A 217 10.66 6.68 0.77
N GLY A 218 10.02 6.21 1.85
CA GLY A 218 9.93 6.85 3.17
C GLY A 218 10.02 8.37 3.11
N THR A 219 9.01 8.99 2.51
CA THR A 219 9.18 10.29 1.88
C THR A 219 9.11 11.40 2.92
N ASN A 220 10.07 12.34 2.86
CA ASN A 220 9.96 13.62 3.56
C ASN A 220 8.74 14.43 3.07
N ASP A 221 8.25 14.12 1.87
CA ASP A 221 7.06 14.72 1.27
C ASP A 221 5.78 13.98 1.70
N SER A 222 4.88 14.70 2.38
CA SER A 222 3.61 14.19 2.88
C SER A 222 2.66 13.77 1.75
N GLN A 223 2.60 14.49 0.63
CA GLN A 223 1.67 14.19 -0.47
C GLN A 223 2.08 12.92 -1.19
N LEU A 224 3.38 12.74 -1.37
CA LEU A 224 3.90 11.53 -1.98
C LEU A 224 3.64 10.31 -1.09
N PHE A 225 3.81 10.45 0.23
CA PHE A 225 3.55 9.37 1.17
C PHE A 225 2.08 8.94 1.16
N LEU A 226 1.14 9.91 1.13
CA LEU A 226 -0.29 9.62 1.05
C LEU A 226 -0.63 8.82 -0.23
N ALA A 227 -0.11 9.22 -1.38
CA ALA A 227 -0.31 8.48 -2.63
C ALA A 227 0.28 7.05 -2.57
N ALA A 228 1.40 6.90 -1.88
CA ALA A 228 2.01 5.60 -1.62
C ALA A 228 1.12 4.71 -0.72
N LEU A 229 0.54 5.28 0.34
CA LEU A 229 -0.39 4.58 1.23
C LEU A 229 -1.68 4.18 0.51
N ASP A 230 -2.27 5.06 -0.31
CA ASP A 230 -3.46 4.74 -1.11
C ASP A 230 -3.20 3.59 -2.10
N THR A 231 -2.00 3.59 -2.69
CA THR A 231 -1.54 2.51 -3.57
C THR A 231 -1.38 1.21 -2.80
N LEU A 232 -0.79 1.27 -1.60
CA LEU A 232 -0.62 0.11 -0.72
C LEU A 232 -1.98 -0.46 -0.26
N ILE A 233 -2.92 0.38 0.17
CA ILE A 233 -4.30 -0.01 0.52
C ILE A 233 -4.95 -0.73 -0.65
N SER A 234 -4.81 -0.18 -1.86
CA SER A 234 -5.36 -0.79 -3.06
C SER A 234 -4.75 -2.17 -3.34
N ILE A 235 -3.46 -2.36 -3.10
CA ILE A 235 -2.77 -3.65 -3.27
C ILE A 235 -3.18 -4.65 -2.17
N VAL A 236 -3.36 -4.19 -0.93
CA VAL A 236 -3.75 -5.01 0.22
C VAL A 236 -5.17 -5.56 0.05
N THR A 237 -6.09 -4.69 -0.35
CA THR A 237 -7.52 -5.02 -0.55
C THR A 237 -7.78 -5.83 -1.82
N ASP A 238 -6.80 -5.92 -2.72
CA ASP A 238 -6.94 -6.68 -3.93
C ASP A 238 -6.94 -8.20 -3.62
N PRO A 239 -8.06 -8.92 -3.87
CA PRO A 239 -8.15 -10.36 -3.61
C PRO A 239 -7.22 -11.19 -4.53
N ILE A 240 -6.67 -10.59 -5.59
CA ILE A 240 -5.69 -11.26 -6.46
C ILE A 240 -4.28 -11.22 -5.85
N CYS A 241 -4.00 -10.28 -4.95
CA CYS A 241 -2.66 -10.08 -4.39
C CYS A 241 -2.33 -11.14 -3.32
N LYS A 242 -1.65 -12.21 -3.74
CA LYS A 242 -1.11 -13.27 -2.87
C LYS A 242 0.39 -13.09 -2.66
N LEU A 243 0.75 -12.11 -1.84
CA LEU A 243 2.14 -11.96 -1.39
C LEU A 243 2.44 -12.83 -0.16
N PRO A 244 3.68 -13.34 -0.02
CA PRO A 244 4.11 -14.03 1.20
C PRO A 244 3.90 -13.17 2.44
N ILE A 245 3.54 -13.80 3.55
CA ILE A 245 3.25 -13.10 4.81
C ILE A 245 4.43 -12.23 5.30
N GLU A 246 5.67 -12.65 5.01
CA GLU A 246 6.89 -11.90 5.36
C GLU A 246 6.95 -10.51 4.72
N VAL A 247 6.39 -10.32 3.52
CA VAL A 247 6.29 -9.00 2.89
C VAL A 247 5.37 -8.10 3.71
N TRP A 248 4.22 -8.62 4.12
CA TRP A 248 3.25 -7.88 4.94
C TRP A 248 3.75 -7.59 6.35
N LYS A 249 4.53 -8.50 6.95
CA LYS A 249 5.23 -8.23 8.22
C LYS A 249 6.19 -7.04 8.09
N ASN A 250 6.96 -6.98 7.01
CA ASN A 250 7.86 -5.86 6.76
C ASN A 250 7.10 -4.54 6.57
N VAL A 251 5.99 -4.57 5.82
CA VAL A 251 5.10 -3.41 5.66
C VAL A 251 4.57 -2.94 7.03
N LEU A 252 4.00 -3.84 7.83
CA LEU A 252 3.50 -3.53 9.17
C LEU A 252 4.61 -2.89 10.03
N LYS A 253 5.78 -3.54 10.10
CA LYS A 253 6.92 -3.03 10.88
C LYS A 253 7.33 -1.64 10.43
N ARG A 254 7.32 -1.34 9.13
CA ARG A 254 7.68 -0.04 8.55
C ARG A 254 6.63 1.04 8.86
N LEU A 255 5.35 0.74 8.71
CA LEU A 255 4.25 1.66 9.03
C LEU A 255 4.23 2.00 10.53
N CYS A 256 4.45 1.01 11.41
CA CYS A 256 4.59 1.25 12.84
C CYS A 256 5.80 2.14 13.14
N THR A 257 6.96 1.86 12.55
CA THR A 257 8.17 2.70 12.73
C THR A 257 7.98 4.11 12.16
N PHE A 258 7.21 4.29 11.10
CA PHE A 258 6.84 5.62 10.59
C PHE A 258 6.03 6.41 11.62
N ILE A 259 4.94 5.84 12.16
CA ILE A 259 4.12 6.50 13.19
C ILE A 259 5.00 6.87 14.40
N ASP A 260 5.81 5.92 14.84
CA ASP A 260 6.72 6.11 15.97
C ASP A 260 7.66 7.30 15.75
N THR A 261 8.32 7.36 14.58
CA THR A 261 9.24 8.45 14.23
C THR A 261 8.53 9.78 14.02
N GLN A 262 7.28 9.82 13.54
CA GLN A 262 6.53 11.07 13.40
C GLN A 262 6.07 11.62 14.75
N LEU A 263 5.54 10.78 15.63
CA LEU A 263 4.96 11.22 16.91
C LEU A 263 6.03 11.59 17.95
N HIS A 264 7.24 11.03 17.86
CA HIS A 264 8.39 11.45 18.70
C HIS A 264 9.05 12.76 18.25
N ARG A 265 8.63 13.36 17.12
CA ARG A 265 9.12 14.68 16.73
C ARG A 265 8.74 15.72 17.78
N SER A 266 9.55 16.76 17.92
CA SER A 266 9.27 17.81 18.89
C SER A 266 7.90 18.45 18.57
N PRO A 267 7.09 18.86 19.56
CA PRO A 267 5.76 19.44 19.31
C PRO A 267 5.79 20.67 18.40
N LYS A 268 6.93 21.35 18.29
CA LYS A 268 7.12 22.52 17.40
C LYS A 268 7.18 22.13 15.92
N ASP A 269 7.53 20.88 15.63
CA ASP A 269 7.64 20.34 14.27
C ASP A 269 6.35 19.64 13.82
N HIS A 270 5.31 19.62 14.66
CA HIS A 270 4.04 19.01 14.35
C HIS A 270 3.23 19.89 13.42
N THR A 271 3.01 19.40 12.20
CA THR A 271 2.16 20.06 11.20
C THR A 271 0.84 19.33 11.02
N ARG A 272 -0.19 20.03 10.54
CA ARG A 272 -1.47 19.41 10.19
C ARG A 272 -1.32 18.30 9.14
N GLU A 273 -0.39 18.47 8.21
CA GLU A 273 -0.08 17.48 7.19
C GLU A 273 0.55 16.23 7.79
N MET A 274 1.51 16.39 8.72
CA MET A 274 2.09 15.28 9.47
C MET A 274 1.04 14.49 10.26
N HIS A 275 0.10 15.16 10.94
CA HIS A 275 -1.00 14.46 11.60
C HIS A 275 -1.88 13.69 10.58
N SER A 276 -2.06 14.24 9.38
CA SER A 276 -2.87 13.61 8.34
C SER A 276 -2.17 12.37 7.75
N THR A 277 -0.84 12.38 7.60
CA THR A 277 -0.07 11.20 7.19
C THR A 277 -0.08 10.12 8.28
N CYS A 278 0.02 10.49 9.57
CA CYS A 278 -0.16 9.55 10.67
C CYS A 278 -1.54 8.87 10.64
N VAL A 279 -2.62 9.66 10.51
CA VAL A 279 -3.99 9.11 10.42
C VAL A 279 -4.14 8.18 9.22
N ALA A 280 -3.64 8.56 8.04
CA ALA A 280 -3.66 7.69 6.87
C ALA A 280 -2.87 6.38 7.10
N THR A 281 -1.77 6.45 7.84
CA THR A 281 -0.97 5.28 8.20
C THR A 281 -1.74 4.34 9.14
N TYR A 282 -2.43 4.88 10.16
CA TYR A 282 -3.32 4.09 11.01
C TYR A 282 -4.42 3.40 10.20
N ASN A 283 -5.08 4.12 9.29
CA ASN A 283 -6.11 3.54 8.40
C ASN A 283 -5.54 2.45 7.47
N THR A 284 -4.30 2.61 7.03
CA THR A 284 -3.59 1.59 6.24
C THR A 284 -3.32 0.34 7.09
N LEU A 285 -2.89 0.50 8.34
CA LEU A 285 -2.70 -0.61 9.29
C LEU A 285 -4.02 -1.33 9.60
N ILE A 286 -5.10 -0.58 9.79
CA ILE A 286 -6.45 -1.14 9.99
C ILE A 286 -6.82 -2.03 8.79
N THR A 287 -6.71 -1.50 7.58
CA THR A 287 -7.03 -2.24 6.35
C THR A 287 -6.15 -3.48 6.21
N LEU A 288 -4.86 -3.37 6.52
CA LEU A 288 -3.91 -4.49 6.49
C LEU A 288 -4.32 -5.61 7.45
N ILE A 289 -4.73 -5.27 8.67
CA ILE A 289 -5.14 -6.28 9.66
C ILE A 289 -6.46 -6.95 9.27
N ILE A 290 -7.42 -6.18 8.77
CA ILE A 290 -8.72 -6.72 8.30
C ILE A 290 -8.50 -7.71 7.15
N GLU A 291 -7.69 -7.34 6.16
CA GLU A 291 -7.46 -8.14 4.96
C GLU A 291 -6.47 -9.29 5.19
N ARG A 292 -5.53 -9.15 6.13
CA ARG A 292 -4.45 -10.13 6.40
C ARG A 292 -4.35 -10.42 7.91
N PRO A 293 -5.39 -11.04 8.50
CA PRO A 293 -5.48 -11.24 9.94
C PRO A 293 -4.39 -12.13 10.56
N THR A 294 -3.82 -13.05 9.78
CA THR A 294 -2.74 -13.96 10.19
C THR A 294 -1.48 -13.23 10.66
N LEU A 295 -1.35 -11.93 10.36
CA LEU A 295 -0.28 -11.09 10.93
C LEU A 295 -0.32 -11.00 12.45
N LEU A 296 -1.50 -11.17 13.05
CA LEU A 296 -1.73 -11.08 14.50
C LEU A 296 -1.37 -12.37 15.27
N ASP A 297 -1.09 -13.46 14.55
CA ASP A 297 -0.62 -14.72 15.14
C ASP A 297 0.82 -14.59 15.67
N ASP A 298 1.59 -13.68 15.07
CA ASP A 298 2.95 -13.36 15.49
C ASP A 298 2.94 -12.36 16.65
N TYR A 299 3.45 -12.80 17.80
CA TYR A 299 3.49 -12.01 19.03
C TYR A 299 4.28 -10.71 18.86
N GLU A 300 5.33 -10.69 18.04
CA GLU A 300 6.15 -9.49 17.83
C GLU A 300 5.34 -8.40 17.12
N ASN A 301 4.57 -8.77 16.08
CA ASN A 301 3.74 -7.83 15.34
C ASN A 301 2.60 -7.30 16.21
N LEU A 302 1.97 -8.17 17.01
CA LEU A 302 0.94 -7.79 17.96
C LEU A 302 1.47 -6.80 18.99
N PHE A 303 2.62 -7.09 19.59
CA PHE A 303 3.24 -6.22 20.58
C PHE A 303 3.53 -4.83 19.99
N LYS A 304 4.11 -4.79 18.79
CA LYS A 304 4.42 -3.53 18.10
C LYS A 304 3.16 -2.72 17.76
N LEU A 305 2.06 -3.38 17.39
CA LEU A 305 0.76 -2.72 17.18
C LEU A 305 0.21 -2.13 18.48
N CYS A 306 0.30 -2.86 19.60
CA CYS A 306 -0.12 -2.34 20.90
C CYS A 306 0.69 -1.12 21.33
N GLU A 307 2.01 -1.13 21.11
CA GLU A 307 2.87 0.03 21.40
C GLU A 307 2.48 1.27 20.61
N ILE A 308 2.25 1.13 19.30
CA ILE A 308 1.89 2.30 18.47
C ILE A 308 0.46 2.79 18.76
N ILE A 309 -0.48 1.88 19.06
CA ILE A 309 -1.83 2.26 19.51
C ILE A 309 -1.73 3.07 20.80
N GLU A 310 -0.95 2.60 21.77
CA GLU A 310 -0.78 3.28 23.04
C GLU A 310 -0.13 4.66 22.86
N LEU A 311 0.91 4.75 22.02
CA LEU A 311 1.55 6.00 21.64
C LEU A 311 0.55 6.98 20.99
N GLY A 312 -0.32 6.49 20.11
CA GLY A 312 -1.35 7.30 19.46
C GLY A 312 -2.41 7.85 20.41
N ILE A 313 -2.82 7.07 21.41
CA ILE A 313 -3.88 7.43 22.37
C ILE A 313 -3.35 8.29 23.52
N SER A 314 -2.22 7.91 24.10
CA SER A 314 -1.69 8.54 25.32
C SER A 314 -0.56 9.53 25.06
N GLY A 315 0.12 9.44 23.92
CA GLY A 315 1.34 10.20 23.64
C GLY A 315 2.62 9.54 24.16
N GLU A 316 2.54 8.47 24.97
CA GLU A 316 3.68 7.80 25.59
C GLU A 316 3.57 6.27 25.53
N LYS A 317 4.69 5.58 25.27
CA LYS A 317 4.75 4.11 25.35
C LYS A 317 4.84 3.61 26.79
N ALA A 318 4.31 2.42 27.10
CA ALA A 318 4.40 1.83 28.45
C ALA A 318 5.83 1.53 28.88
N GLN A 319 6.69 1.23 27.90
CA GLN A 319 8.11 0.98 28.10
C GLN A 319 8.87 2.16 27.47
N SER A 320 9.22 3.14 28.29
CA SER A 320 10.04 4.28 27.87
C SER A 320 11.48 4.10 28.38
N SER A 321 12.38 4.98 27.93
CA SER A 321 13.75 5.06 28.47
C SER A 321 13.81 5.29 29.98
N ASP A 322 12.74 5.84 30.57
CA ASP A 322 12.61 6.12 32.01
C ASP A 322 12.01 4.97 32.82
N GLY A 323 11.70 3.83 32.19
CA GLY A 323 11.21 2.62 32.84
C GLY A 323 9.80 2.20 32.41
N LEU A 324 9.19 1.34 33.21
CA LEU A 324 7.86 0.79 32.95
C LEU A 324 6.78 1.64 33.64
N MET A 325 5.99 2.35 32.85
CA MET A 325 4.89 3.21 33.31
C MET A 325 3.56 2.49 33.16
N PHE A 326 2.85 2.28 34.27
CA PHE A 326 1.55 1.62 34.23
C PHE A 326 0.48 2.53 33.64
N LYS A 327 -0.44 1.95 32.85
CA LYS A 327 -1.51 2.68 32.12
C LYS A 327 -2.37 3.63 32.98
N LYS A 328 -2.52 3.34 34.28
CA LYS A 328 -3.29 4.14 35.25
C LYS A 328 -2.56 5.42 35.68
N ASP A 329 -1.25 5.45 35.55
CA ASP A 329 -0.38 6.54 36.01
C ASP A 329 0.06 7.44 34.84
N LYS A 330 -0.46 7.18 33.63
CA LYS A 330 -0.19 7.96 32.42
C LYS A 330 -1.17 9.11 32.28
N GLU A 331 -0.65 10.31 32.07
CA GLU A 331 -1.45 11.45 31.70
C GLU A 331 -1.74 11.42 30.19
N PHE A 332 -3.01 11.48 29.79
CA PHE A 332 -3.40 11.40 28.38
C PHE A 332 -3.07 12.69 27.62
N HIS A 333 -1.98 12.68 26.88
CA HIS A 333 -1.52 13.80 26.05
C HIS A 333 -1.29 13.34 24.60
N PRO A 334 -2.35 12.96 23.85
CA PRO A 334 -2.20 12.61 22.45
C PRO A 334 -1.69 13.80 21.64
N ALA A 335 -0.82 13.54 20.67
CA ALA A 335 -0.29 14.56 19.75
C ALA A 335 -1.41 15.31 19.00
N SER A 336 -2.50 14.61 18.68
CA SER A 336 -3.69 15.19 18.07
C SER A 336 -4.91 14.32 18.36
N GLN A 337 -6.08 14.94 18.57
CA GLN A 337 -7.34 14.21 18.70
C GLN A 337 -7.62 13.28 17.51
N ARG A 338 -7.33 13.72 16.27
CA ARG A 338 -7.53 12.89 15.07
C ARG A 338 -6.64 11.65 15.07
N VAL A 339 -5.42 11.77 15.59
CA VAL A 339 -4.47 10.65 15.71
C VAL A 339 -4.93 9.69 16.79
N ALA A 340 -5.41 10.22 17.93
CA ALA A 340 -5.99 9.42 19.00
C ALA A 340 -7.22 8.63 18.52
N GLU A 341 -8.16 9.27 17.83
CA GLU A 341 -9.36 8.60 17.26
C GLU A 341 -8.98 7.49 16.29
N ALA A 342 -7.98 7.70 15.42
CA ALA A 342 -7.50 6.68 14.49
C ALA A 342 -6.82 5.50 15.22
N ALA A 343 -6.05 5.79 16.29
CA ALA A 343 -5.42 4.77 17.12
C ALA A 343 -6.45 3.97 17.94
N GLU A 344 -7.49 4.63 18.46
CA GLU A 344 -8.62 3.99 19.12
C GLU A 344 -9.40 3.09 18.15
N TYR A 345 -9.58 3.52 16.91
CA TYR A 345 -10.24 2.69 15.90
C TYR A 345 -9.39 1.46 15.52
N LEU A 346 -8.07 1.61 15.37
CA LEU A 346 -7.16 0.47 15.20
C LEU A 346 -7.23 -0.49 16.39
N MET A 347 -7.27 0.04 17.61
CA MET A 347 -7.47 -0.75 18.83
C MET A 347 -8.79 -1.52 18.79
N PHE A 348 -9.88 -0.87 18.38
CA PHE A 348 -11.18 -1.50 18.22
C PHE A 348 -11.14 -2.68 17.23
N VAL A 349 -10.57 -2.48 16.04
CA VAL A 349 -10.45 -3.53 15.01
C VAL A 349 -9.59 -4.70 15.48
N LEU A 350 -8.48 -4.42 16.16
CA LEU A 350 -7.61 -5.45 16.75
C LEU A 350 -8.36 -6.29 17.79
N PHE A 351 -9.23 -5.66 18.58
CA PHE A 351 -10.07 -6.36 19.54
C PHE A 351 -11.21 -7.13 18.87
N GLU A 352 -11.87 -6.58 17.86
CA GLU A 352 -12.91 -7.30 17.11
C GLU A 352 -12.34 -8.58 16.50
N HIS A 353 -11.16 -8.50 15.88
CA HIS A 353 -10.54 -9.66 15.25
C HIS A 353 -10.14 -10.77 16.25
N LYS A 354 -9.52 -10.41 17.39
CA LYS A 354 -9.18 -11.39 18.44
C LYS A 354 -10.38 -11.87 19.25
N ALA A 355 -11.42 -11.04 19.40
CA ALA A 355 -12.68 -11.47 19.99
C ALA A 355 -13.37 -12.50 19.10
N VAL A 356 -13.36 -12.33 17.78
CA VAL A 356 -13.95 -13.29 16.84
C VAL A 356 -13.20 -14.64 16.82
N LEU A 357 -11.89 -14.66 17.06
CA LEU A 357 -11.10 -15.90 17.19
C LEU A 357 -11.38 -16.70 18.47
N HIS A 358 -11.94 -16.08 19.52
CA HIS A 358 -12.17 -16.73 20.82
C HIS A 358 -13.61 -16.69 21.34
N LEU A 359 -14.51 -15.91 20.76
CA LEU A 359 -15.85 -15.67 21.28
C LEU A 359 -16.88 -15.63 20.14
N LYS A 360 -17.38 -16.81 19.77
CA LYS A 360 -18.82 -16.92 19.46
C LYS A 360 -19.56 -16.75 20.78
N ASN A 361 -20.04 -15.52 21.02
CA ASN A 361 -21.19 -15.11 21.86
C ASN A 361 -20.89 -13.87 22.72
N ASP A 362 -21.70 -12.84 22.49
CA ASP A 362 -22.08 -11.68 23.31
C ASP A 362 -21.26 -11.39 24.57
N ILE A 363 -20.48 -10.29 24.55
CA ILE A 363 -20.03 -9.63 25.79
C ILE A 363 -20.14 -8.10 25.65
N CYS A 364 -21.02 -7.52 26.48
CA CYS A 364 -21.08 -6.09 26.75
C CYS A 364 -19.97 -5.69 27.73
N ARG A 365 -19.24 -4.60 27.42
CA ARG A 365 -18.25 -3.98 28.32
C ARG A 365 -18.96 -3.16 29.40
N ASN A 366 -18.68 -3.42 30.68
CA ASN A 366 -19.04 -2.53 31.80
C ASN A 366 -17.78 -2.15 32.60
N GLY A 367 -17.58 -0.85 32.84
CA GLY A 367 -16.41 -0.26 33.51
C GLY A 367 -16.47 -0.29 35.04
N LEU A 368 -16.75 -1.46 35.64
CA LEU A 368 -16.74 -1.61 37.10
C LEU A 368 -15.35 -2.07 37.60
N ASP A 369 -14.86 -1.46 38.68
CA ASP A 369 -13.58 -1.74 39.31
C ASP A 369 -13.72 -2.46 40.67
N GLU A 370 -12.64 -3.11 41.13
CA GLU A 370 -12.58 -3.76 42.47
C GLU A 370 -12.89 -2.76 43.60
N SER A 371 -12.40 -1.52 43.48
CA SER A 371 -12.68 -0.47 44.46
C SER A 371 -14.16 -0.10 44.52
N THR A 372 -14.87 -0.14 43.38
CA THR A 372 -16.31 0.07 43.34
C THR A 372 -17.04 -1.05 44.08
N PHE A 373 -16.57 -2.30 43.94
CA PHE A 373 -17.15 -3.46 44.62
C PHE A 373 -16.82 -3.52 46.11
N GLU A 374 -15.60 -3.20 46.52
CA GLU A 374 -15.21 -3.09 47.93
C GLU A 374 -16.05 -2.03 48.66
N ASN A 375 -16.32 -0.90 47.98
CA ASN A 375 -17.19 0.17 48.51
C ASN A 375 -18.67 -0.24 48.60
N LEU A 376 -19.14 -1.11 47.70
CA LEU A 376 -20.54 -1.57 47.65
C LEU A 376 -20.84 -2.76 48.58
N MET A 377 -19.85 -3.63 48.81
CA MET A 377 -20.07 -4.98 49.38
C MET A 377 -19.38 -5.19 50.73
N GLY A 378 -18.58 -4.23 51.20
CA GLY A 378 -17.64 -4.44 52.30
C GLY A 378 -16.47 -5.35 51.88
N SER A 379 -15.43 -5.46 52.71
CA SER A 379 -14.22 -6.25 52.40
C SER A 379 -14.51 -7.73 52.19
N SER A 380 -14.94 -8.10 50.99
CA SER A 380 -15.23 -9.47 50.57
C SER A 380 -13.99 -10.09 49.94
N SER A 381 -13.59 -11.27 50.43
CA SER A 381 -12.37 -11.96 49.97
C SER A 381 -12.56 -12.58 48.58
N PHE A 382 -12.12 -11.85 47.55
CA PHE A 382 -11.99 -12.44 46.21
C PHE A 382 -11.02 -13.62 46.23
N LYS A 383 -11.38 -14.71 45.56
CA LYS A 383 -10.49 -15.84 45.25
C LYS A 383 -9.84 -15.59 43.90
N TYR A 384 -8.51 -15.61 43.86
CA TYR A 384 -7.74 -15.31 42.65
C TYR A 384 -7.24 -16.57 41.97
N PHE A 385 -7.36 -16.61 40.64
CA PHE A 385 -6.92 -17.71 39.79
C PHE A 385 -6.10 -17.15 38.62
N ALA A 386 -4.86 -17.60 38.48
CA ALA A 386 -4.04 -17.27 37.31
C ALA A 386 -4.23 -18.35 36.23
N VAL A 387 -4.58 -17.94 35.02
CA VAL A 387 -4.79 -18.83 33.86
C VAL A 387 -3.80 -18.46 32.76
N ASN A 388 -3.09 -19.45 32.23
CA ASN A 388 -2.10 -19.33 31.15
C ASN A 388 -1.00 -18.28 31.37
N GLY A 389 -0.73 -17.88 32.62
CA GLY A 389 0.33 -16.95 32.99
C GLY A 389 0.14 -15.48 32.56
N ASN A 390 -0.96 -15.15 31.88
CA ASN A 390 -1.23 -13.81 31.34
C ASN A 390 -2.64 -13.29 31.62
N THR A 391 -3.46 -14.09 32.31
CA THR A 391 -4.84 -13.74 32.68
C THR A 391 -5.07 -14.07 34.15
N LEU A 392 -5.57 -13.09 34.91
CA LEU A 392 -5.95 -13.20 36.31
C LEU A 392 -7.47 -13.11 36.43
N PHE A 393 -8.09 -14.15 36.97
CA PHE A 393 -9.48 -14.15 37.37
C PHE A 393 -9.57 -13.88 38.88
N ALA A 394 -10.47 -12.99 39.29
CA ALA A 394 -10.88 -12.82 40.68
C ALA A 394 -12.36 -13.18 40.80
N MET A 395 -12.69 -14.14 41.65
CA MET A 395 -14.03 -14.69 41.79
C MET A 395 -14.55 -14.41 43.19
N ASN A 396 -15.80 -13.98 43.31
CA ASN A 396 -16.44 -13.74 44.60
C ASN A 396 -17.92 -14.10 44.56
N GLU A 397 -18.38 -14.77 45.60
CA GLU A 397 -19.79 -15.13 45.75
C GLU A 397 -20.58 -13.88 46.16
N LEU A 398 -21.65 -13.60 45.41
CA LEU A 398 -22.55 -12.51 45.75
C LEU A 398 -23.41 -12.94 46.96
N PRO A 399 -23.57 -12.10 47.99
CA PRO A 399 -24.52 -12.36 49.06
C PRO A 399 -25.92 -12.50 48.47
N ILE A 400 -26.63 -13.55 48.89
CA ILE A 400 -27.95 -13.97 48.40
C ILE A 400 -28.99 -12.82 48.44
N ASN A 401 -28.82 -11.87 49.37
CA ASN A 401 -29.70 -10.72 49.56
C ASN A 401 -29.69 -9.71 48.41
N LEU A 402 -28.63 -9.65 47.60
CA LEU A 402 -28.48 -8.67 46.52
C LEU A 402 -29.01 -9.16 45.16
N ASN A 403 -29.34 -10.46 45.06
CA ASN A 403 -29.73 -11.09 43.80
C ASN A 403 -31.05 -11.87 43.91
N ASN A 404 -32.09 -11.24 44.48
CA ASN A 404 -33.43 -11.81 44.58
C ASN A 404 -33.51 -13.24 45.15
N GLY A 405 -32.59 -13.61 46.05
CA GLY A 405 -32.56 -14.94 46.67
C GLY A 405 -31.81 -16.02 45.87
N LEU A 406 -31.14 -15.67 44.77
CA LEU A 406 -30.42 -16.63 43.93
C LEU A 406 -28.90 -16.57 44.15
N PRO A 407 -28.21 -17.72 44.24
CA PRO A 407 -26.75 -17.75 44.32
C PRO A 407 -26.15 -17.21 43.02
N ALA A 408 -25.30 -16.20 43.15
CA ALA A 408 -24.58 -15.60 42.05
C ALA A 408 -23.10 -15.48 42.36
N VAL A 409 -22.29 -15.47 41.31
CA VAL A 409 -20.86 -15.27 41.41
C VAL A 409 -20.46 -14.13 40.50
N ILE A 410 -19.69 -13.19 41.02
CA ILE A 410 -18.98 -12.20 40.23
C ILE A 410 -17.61 -12.74 39.86
N LEU A 411 -17.29 -12.62 38.58
CA LEU A 411 -15.98 -12.91 38.02
C LEU A 411 -15.39 -11.63 37.43
N LEU A 412 -14.25 -11.21 37.98
CA LEU A 412 -13.42 -10.15 37.43
C LEU A 412 -12.32 -10.81 36.61
N CYS A 413 -12.26 -10.54 35.30
CA CYS A 413 -11.19 -10.99 34.44
C CYS A 413 -10.25 -9.83 34.14
N ARG A 414 -8.97 -10.00 34.51
CA ARG A 414 -7.87 -9.10 34.23
C ARG A 414 -6.91 -9.80 33.28
N GLY A 415 -6.89 -9.38 32.03
CA GLY A 415 -5.93 -9.86 31.04
C GLY A 415 -5.10 -8.73 30.47
N LEU A 416 -4.27 -9.07 29.49
CA LEU A 416 -3.52 -8.13 28.63
C LEU A 416 -4.41 -7.05 27.96
N PHE A 417 -5.73 -7.21 28.03
CA PHE A 417 -6.74 -6.46 27.28
C PHE A 417 -7.68 -5.63 28.19
N GLY A 418 -7.30 -5.43 29.45
CA GLY A 418 -8.06 -4.64 30.42
C GLY A 418 -8.89 -5.48 31.39
N LYS A 419 -9.86 -4.84 32.04
CA LYS A 419 -10.71 -5.46 33.06
C LYS A 419 -12.10 -5.71 32.49
N SER A 420 -12.65 -6.89 32.74
CA SER A 420 -14.05 -7.20 32.46
C SER A 420 -14.70 -7.82 33.69
N VAL A 421 -15.99 -7.55 33.89
CA VAL A 421 -16.76 -8.04 35.02
C VAL A 421 -17.93 -8.84 34.50
N TRP A 422 -18.05 -10.09 34.92
CA TRP A 422 -19.17 -10.97 34.62
C TRP A 422 -19.91 -11.32 35.90
N THR A 423 -21.23 -11.46 35.80
CA THR A 423 -22.07 -11.99 36.88
C THR A 423 -22.73 -13.27 36.39
N LEU A 424 -22.46 -14.37 37.08
CA LEU A 424 -22.99 -15.69 36.79
C LEU A 424 -24.11 -16.00 37.79
N ASN A 425 -25.33 -16.14 37.29
CA ASN A 425 -26.49 -16.53 38.11
C ASN A 425 -26.76 -18.02 37.93
N PHE A 426 -26.77 -18.78 39.04
CA PHE A 426 -27.19 -20.18 38.98
C PHE A 426 -28.73 -20.25 38.90
N ARG A 427 -29.26 -20.54 37.70
CA ARG A 427 -30.64 -20.98 37.52
C ARG A 427 -30.64 -22.50 37.39
N HIS A 428 -30.94 -23.21 38.47
CA HIS A 428 -31.15 -24.66 38.42
C HIS A 428 -32.60 -25.06 38.14
N ASP A 429 -33.52 -24.11 37.97
CA ASP A 429 -34.87 -24.45 37.54
C ASP A 429 -34.92 -24.64 36.02
N PRO A 430 -35.37 -25.80 35.50
CA PRO A 430 -35.83 -25.87 34.12
C PRO A 430 -36.94 -24.84 33.97
N ILE A 431 -36.93 -24.09 32.87
CA ILE A 431 -37.94 -23.07 32.56
C ILE A 431 -39.32 -23.71 32.70
N SER A 432 -39.99 -23.50 33.83
CA SER A 432 -41.40 -23.79 33.93
C SER A 432 -42.10 -22.72 33.11
N ASN A 433 -42.84 -23.16 32.09
CA ASN A 433 -43.57 -22.31 31.19
C ASN A 433 -44.32 -21.20 31.94
N PRO A 434 -44.32 -19.94 31.44
CA PRO A 434 -45.10 -18.87 32.03
C PRO A 434 -46.57 -19.07 31.64
N SER A 435 -47.25 -20.00 32.29
CA SER A 435 -48.71 -20.16 32.15
C SER A 435 -49.26 -20.97 33.31
N THR A 436 -49.54 -20.28 34.43
CA THR A 436 -50.39 -20.56 35.61
C THR A 436 -49.60 -20.10 36.84
N GLN A 437 -50.01 -19.06 37.55
CA GLN A 437 -51.28 -18.98 38.24
C GLN A 437 -51.83 -17.55 38.26
N LEU A 438 -53.06 -17.41 37.74
CA LEU A 438 -54.03 -16.46 38.27
C LEU A 438 -54.43 -16.89 39.70
N ASN A 439 -54.72 -15.88 40.53
CA ASN A 439 -55.61 -15.92 41.70
C ASN A 439 -55.19 -16.79 42.90
N LYS A 440 -54.56 -16.15 43.90
CA LYS A 440 -55.17 -15.88 45.22
C LYS A 440 -54.28 -14.98 46.07
#